data_AF-A0A378FQT2-F1
#
_entry.id   AF-A0A378FQT2-F1
#
_cell.length_a   1.000
_cell.length_b   1.000
_cell.length_c   1.000
_cell.angle_alpha   90.00
_cell.angle_beta   90.00
_cell.angle_gamma   90.00
#
_symmetry.space_group_name_H-M   'P 1'
#
loop_
_entity.id
_entity.type
_entity.pdbx_description
1 polymer ?
#
loop_
_entity_poly.entity_id
_entity_poly.type
_entity_poly.pdbx_seq_one_letter_code
_entity_poly.pdbx_strand_id
1 'polypeptide(L)' 'MPQQRSTYLRTIPLDLEVKQEAVINGIEMGVLDNGIPYLTQSGLANVCGVQRLRIKEITDEWAQSV' A
#
# COMPACT_ATOMS: atom_id res chain seq x y z
N MET A 1 34.27 25.79 -8.00
CA MET A 1 33.06 25.46 -8.78
C MET A 1 32.29 24.38 -8.04
N PRO A 2 31.20 24.68 -7.31
CA PRO A 2 30.40 23.62 -6.70
C PRO A 2 29.56 22.95 -7.78
N GLN A 3 29.76 21.65 -7.99
CA GLN A 3 28.94 20.84 -8.88
C GLN A 3 27.57 20.63 -8.23
N GLN A 4 26.54 21.21 -8.84
CA GLN A 4 25.15 21.09 -8.43
C GLN A 4 24.71 19.63 -8.68
N ARG A 5 24.67 18.81 -7.61
CA ARG A 5 24.08 17.47 -7.67
C ARG A 5 22.60 17.63 -8.00
N SER A 6 22.24 17.28 -9.21
CA SER A 6 20.86 17.24 -9.64
C SER A 6 20.17 16.01 -9.04
N THR A 7 19.51 16.18 -7.90
CA THR A 7 18.62 15.18 -7.31
C THR A 7 17.24 15.27 -7.95
N TYR A 8 17.14 14.99 -9.25
CA TYR A 8 15.83 14.68 -9.81
C TYR A 8 15.46 13.27 -9.35
N LEU A 9 14.57 13.19 -8.36
CA LEU A 9 13.88 11.94 -8.04
C LEU A 9 13.06 11.56 -9.27
N ARG A 10 13.60 10.64 -10.09
CA ARG A 10 12.82 10.02 -11.16
C ARG A 10 11.87 9.04 -10.51
N THR A 11 10.64 9.46 -10.28
CA THR A 11 9.56 8.55 -9.90
C THR A 11 9.26 7.67 -11.12
N ILE A 12 9.51 6.37 -10.96
CA ILE A 12 9.09 5.38 -11.96
C ILE A 12 7.64 5.05 -11.64
N PRO A 13 6.69 5.24 -12.58
CA PRO A 13 5.31 4.85 -12.36
C PRO A 13 5.26 3.34 -12.12
N LEU A 14 4.64 2.95 -11.01
CA LEU A 14 4.44 1.57 -10.66
C LEU A 14 3.16 1.10 -11.36
N ASP A 15 3.33 0.51 -12.54
CA ASP A 15 2.24 -0.07 -13.34
C ASP A 15 1.90 -1.46 -12.78
N LEU A 16 1.00 -1.49 -11.79
CA LEU A 16 0.54 -2.72 -11.15
C LEU A 16 -0.98 -2.76 -11.18
N GLU A 17 -1.50 -3.87 -11.70
CA GLU A 17 -2.92 -4.17 -11.66
C GLU A 17 -3.23 -5.25 -10.62
N VAL A 18 -4.47 -5.24 -10.15
CA VAL A 18 -5.00 -6.32 -9.32
C VAL A 18 -5.27 -7.52 -10.21
N LYS A 19 -4.52 -8.61 -10.00
CA LYS A 19 -4.70 -9.86 -10.73
C LYS A 19 -5.86 -10.68 -10.20
N GLN A 20 -6.00 -10.75 -8.87
CA GLN A 20 -7.08 -11.49 -8.23
C GLN A 20 -7.35 -10.98 -6.82
N GLU A 21 -8.62 -10.97 -6.43
CA GLU A 21 -9.07 -10.70 -5.06
C GLU A 21 -9.92 -11.86 -4.55
N ALA A 22 -9.86 -12.09 -3.24
CA ALA A 22 -10.66 -13.07 -2.55
C ALA A 22 -10.91 -12.68 -1.09
N VAL A 23 -11.93 -13.29 -0.50
CA VAL A 23 -12.15 -13.29 0.95
C VAL A 23 -11.94 -14.70 1.45
N ILE A 24 -10.89 -14.93 2.23
CA ILE A 24 -10.54 -16.25 2.77
C ILE A 24 -10.59 -16.16 4.29
N ASN A 25 -11.40 -17.00 4.93
CA ASN A 25 -11.62 -16.97 6.39
C ASN A 25 -12.04 -15.59 6.92
N GLY A 26 -12.81 -14.83 6.14
CA GLY A 26 -13.22 -13.47 6.49
C GLY A 26 -12.13 -12.39 6.34
N ILE A 27 -10.98 -12.74 5.73
CA ILE A 27 -9.88 -11.82 5.47
C ILE A 27 -9.90 -11.44 3.98
N GLU A 28 -10.10 -10.16 3.70
CA GLU A 28 -10.01 -9.60 2.35
C GLU A 28 -8.55 -9.46 1.91
N MET A 29 -8.21 -10.07 0.76
CA MET A 29 -6.84 -10.12 0.27
C MET A 29 -6.78 -10.28 -1.25
N GLY A 30 -5.62 -10.04 -1.83
CA GLY A 30 -5.42 -10.20 -3.27
C GLY A 30 -3.97 -10.46 -3.66
N VAL A 31 -3.76 -10.61 -4.95
CA VAL A 31 -2.43 -10.68 -5.56
C VAL A 31 -2.38 -9.70 -6.72
N LEU A 32 -1.25 -9.01 -6.85
CA LEU A 32 -0.98 -8.13 -8.00
C LEU A 32 -0.51 -8.96 -9.20
N ASP A 33 -0.52 -8.37 -10.39
CA ASP A 33 -0.04 -9.00 -11.64
C ASP A 33 1.39 -9.56 -11.55
N ASN A 34 2.27 -8.88 -10.81
CA ASN A 34 3.64 -9.25 -10.51
C ASN A 34 3.77 -10.37 -9.45
N GLY A 35 2.65 -10.87 -8.93
CA GLY A 35 2.60 -11.96 -7.95
C GLY A 35 2.77 -11.53 -6.49
N ILE A 36 2.93 -10.24 -6.19
CA ILE A 36 3.01 -9.75 -4.81
C ILE A 36 1.63 -9.88 -4.15
N PRO A 37 1.51 -10.61 -3.02
CA PRO A 37 0.27 -10.66 -2.27
C PRO A 37 0.08 -9.38 -1.44
N TYR A 38 -1.17 -8.96 -1.26
CA TYR A 38 -1.54 -7.84 -0.41
C TYR A 38 -2.79 -8.15 0.42
N LEU A 39 -2.95 -7.43 1.52
CA LEU A 39 -4.20 -7.35 2.27
C LEU A 39 -4.91 -6.04 1.89
N THR A 40 -6.24 -6.06 1.81
CA THR A 40 -6.99 -4.81 1.79
C THR A 40 -6.86 -4.12 3.15
N GLN A 41 -7.26 -2.84 3.24
CA GLN A 41 -7.30 -2.15 4.53
C GLN A 41 -8.17 -2.89 5.56
N SER A 42 -9.27 -3.50 5.11
CA SER A 42 -10.14 -4.32 5.94
C SER A 42 -9.47 -5.64 6.32
N GLY A 43 -8.81 -6.31 5.37
CA GLY A 43 -8.05 -7.54 5.63
C GLY A 43 -6.95 -7.34 6.67
N LEU A 44 -6.18 -6.26 6.55
CA LEU A 44 -5.15 -5.89 7.52
C LEU A 44 -5.76 -5.61 8.90
N ALA A 45 -6.85 -4.86 8.97
CA ALA A 45 -7.54 -4.56 10.22
C ALA A 45 -8.04 -5.83 10.92
N ASN A 46 -8.64 -6.76 10.16
CA ASN A 46 -9.13 -8.04 10.68
C ASN A 46 -7.98 -8.91 11.22
N VAL A 47 -6.87 -9.02 10.48
CA VAL A 47 -5.70 -9.80 10.91
C VAL A 47 -5.05 -9.19 12.15
N CYS A 48 -4.96 -7.87 12.24
CA CYS A 48 -4.38 -7.19 13.38
C CYS A 48 -5.34 -7.06 14.58
N GLY A 49 -6.62 -7.42 14.44
CA GLY A 49 -7.62 -7.26 15.50
C GLY A 49 -7.91 -5.81 15.86
N VAL A 50 -7.74 -4.87 14.92
CA VAL A 50 -7.96 -3.44 15.13
C VAL A 50 -9.12 -2.93 14.29
N GLN A 51 -9.67 -1.77 14.67
CA GLN A 51 -10.68 -1.12 13.84
C GLN A 51 -10.05 -0.61 12.55
N ARG A 52 -10.73 -0.82 11.40
CA ARG A 52 -10.30 -0.30 10.08
C ARG A 52 -10.01 1.21 10.09
N LEU A 53 -10.75 1.97 10.90
CA LEU A 53 -10.53 3.41 11.07
C LEU A 53 -9.11 3.72 11.55
N ARG A 54 -8.52 2.91 12.43
CA ARG A 54 -7.14 3.10 12.91
C ARG A 54 -6.12 2.96 11.79
N ILE A 55 -6.33 1.98 10.90
CA ILE A 55 -5.48 1.81 9.71
C ILE A 55 -5.64 3.03 8.79
N LYS A 56 -6.86 3.56 8.65
CA LYS A 56 -7.12 4.75 7.85
C LYS A 56 -6.42 5.98 8.42
N GLU A 57 -6.56 6.24 9.72
CA GLU A 57 -5.90 7.35 10.41
C GLU A 57 -4.39 7.33 10.16
N ILE A 58 -3.72 6.19 10.39
CA ILE A 58 -2.28 6.04 10.15
C ILE A 58 -1.91 6.29 8.68
N THR A 59 -2.73 5.81 7.75
CA THR A 59 -2.48 5.98 6.31
C THR A 59 -2.64 7.44 5.88
N ASP A 60 -3.67 8.12 6.40
CA ASP A 60 -3.92 9.54 6.15
C ASP A 60 -2.80 10.42 6.74
N GLU A 61 -2.36 10.14 7.97
CA GLU A 61 -1.24 10.81 8.63
C GLU A 61 0.06 10.65 7.82
N TRP A 62 0.34 9.44 7.34
CA TRP A 62 1.51 9.18 6.50
C TRP A 62 1.43 9.93 5.16
N ALA A 63 0.27 9.92 4.49
CA ALA A 63 0.07 10.63 3.23
C ALA A 63 0.24 12.16 3.36
N GLN A 64 -0.01 12.73 4.55
CA GLN A 64 0.25 14.15 4.84
C GLN A 64 1.72 14.46 5.12
N SER A 65 2.54 13.44 5.41
CA SER A 65 3.96 13.61 5.75
C SER A 65 4.91 13.56 4.56
N VAL A 66 4.43 13.13 3.39
CA VAL A 66 5.20 12.93 2.15
C VAL A 66 5.05 14.05 1.14
#